data_AF-A0A5E8HIN7-F1
#
_entry.id   AF-A0A5E8HIN7-F1
#
_cell.length_a   1.000
_cell.length_b   1.000
_cell.length_c   1.000
_cell.angle_alpha   90.00
_cell.angle_beta   90.00
_cell.angle_gamma   90.00
#
_symmetry.space_group_name_H-M   'P 1'
#
loop_
_entity.id
_entity.type
_entity.pdbx_description
1 polymer ?
#
loop_
_entity_poly.entity_id
_entity_poly.type
_entity_poly.pdbx_seq_one_letter_code
_entity_poly.pdbx_strand_id
1 'polypeptide(L)' 'MKLAELRQKQGIKQTDVDGFSQVSVSRIESRSDIKISTLVDYVHACGFDVEIKAVPKKKKNKEEFVLLRA' A
#
# COMPACT_ATOMS: atom_id res chain seq x y z
N MET A 1 7.22 5.75 -2.10
CA MET A 1 6.91 4.31 -1.89
C MET A 1 6.84 3.61 -3.26
N LYS A 2 6.92 2.27 -3.32
CA LYS A 2 6.82 1.49 -4.59
C LYS A 2 5.37 1.22 -5.04
N LEU A 3 4.42 2.09 -4.67
CA LEU A 3 2.99 1.93 -4.99
C LEU A 3 2.70 2.01 -6.48
N ALA A 4 3.44 2.87 -7.20
CA ALA A 4 3.35 2.95 -8.65
C ALA A 4 3.81 1.66 -9.33
N GLU A 5 4.90 1.04 -8.84
CA GLU A 5 5.37 -0.25 -9.35
C GLU A 5 4.34 -1.36 -9.12
N LEU A 6 3.68 -1.38 -7.95
CA LEU A 6 2.63 -2.35 -7.61
C LEU A 6 1.44 -2.25 -8.58
N ARG A 7 0.92 -1.04 -8.80
CA ARG A 7 -0.18 -0.79 -9.73
C ARG A 7 0.20 -1.14 -11.17
N GLN A 8 1.39 -0.72 -11.62
CA GLN A 8 1.88 -0.99 -12.97
C GLN A 8 2.06 -2.48 -13.23
N LYS A 9 2.47 -3.27 -12.23
CA LYS A 9 2.56 -4.74 -12.36
C LYS A 9 1.21 -5.41 -12.61
N GLN A 10 0.12 -4.79 -12.21
CA GLN A 10 -1.25 -5.23 -12.52
C GLN A 10 -1.77 -4.68 -13.85
N GLY A 11 -0.97 -3.88 -14.57
CA GLY A 11 -1.40 -3.25 -15.84
C GLY A 11 -2.41 -2.11 -15.66
N ILE A 12 -2.64 -1.64 -14.43
CA ILE A 12 -3.63 -0.61 -14.12
C ILE A 12 -3.03 0.78 -14.38
N LYS A 13 -3.73 1.66 -15.11
CA LYS A 13 -3.33 3.08 -15.25
C LYS A 13 -3.81 3.88 -14.05
N GLN A 14 -3.20 5.05 -13.82
CA GLN A 14 -3.64 5.93 -12.73
C GLN A 14 -5.10 6.40 -12.87
N THR A 15 -5.62 6.45 -14.11
CA THR A 15 -7.01 6.79 -14.41
C THR A 15 -8.00 5.67 -14.10
N ASP A 16 -7.48 4.44 -13.93
CA ASP A 16 -8.27 3.21 -13.90
C ASP A 16 -8.24 2.57 -12.50
N VAL A 17 -7.80 3.32 -11.48
CA VAL A 17 -7.82 2.87 -10.08
C VAL A 17 -9.20 3.18 -9.50
N ASP A 18 -9.97 2.14 -9.24
CA ASP A 18 -11.34 2.26 -8.74
C ASP A 18 -11.40 3.08 -7.44
N GLY A 19 -12.35 4.02 -7.37
CA GLY A 19 -12.53 4.88 -6.20
C GLY A 19 -11.53 6.04 -6.06
N PHE A 20 -10.57 6.18 -6.98
CA PHE A 20 -9.58 7.26 -6.97
C PHE A 20 -9.61 8.08 -8.27
N SER A 21 -9.34 9.38 -8.17
CA SER A 21 -9.03 10.20 -9.34
C SER A 21 -7.57 10.04 -9.74
N GLN A 22 -7.24 10.20 -11.02
CA GLN A 22 -5.84 10.17 -11.50
C GLN A 22 -4.93 11.12 -10.71
N VAL A 23 -5.39 12.34 -10.42
CA VAL A 23 -4.65 13.33 -9.63
C VAL A 23 -4.41 12.82 -8.20
N SER A 24 -5.41 12.17 -7.60
CA SER A 24 -5.26 11.58 -6.26
C SER A 24 -4.27 10.41 -6.25
N VAL A 25 -4.28 9.55 -7.27
CA VAL A 25 -3.33 8.45 -7.43
C VAL A 25 -1.91 8.99 -7.59
N SER A 26 -1.71 9.96 -8.49
CA SER A 26 -0.41 10.60 -8.71
C SER A 26 0.17 11.17 -7.41
N ARG A 27 -0.67 11.83 -6.61
CA ARG A 27 -0.29 12.38 -5.31
C ARG A 27 0.01 11.30 -4.26
N ILE A 28 -0.74 10.20 -4.24
CA ILE A 28 -0.49 9.06 -3.35
C ILE A 28 0.86 8.43 -3.68
N GLU A 29 1.14 8.22 -4.96
CA GLU A 29 2.38 7.58 -5.42
C GLU A 29 3.63 8.43 -5.21
N SER A 30 3.50 9.76 -5.24
CA SER A 30 4.62 10.69 -5.08
C SER A 30 4.98 11.00 -3.63
N ARG A 31 4.09 10.75 -2.67
CA ARG A 31 4.32 11.09 -1.25
C ARG A 31 5.28 10.13 -0.56
N SER A 32 6.00 10.64 0.44
CA SER A 32 6.82 9.86 1.36
C SER A 32 6.00 9.28 2.52
N ASP A 33 4.84 9.85 2.79
CA ASP A 33 3.92 9.50 3.87
C ASP A 33 2.49 9.26 3.37
N ILE A 34 1.75 8.40 4.07
CA ILE A 34 0.36 8.10 3.77
C ILE A 34 -0.36 7.62 5.03
N LYS A 35 -1.65 7.91 5.15
CA LYS A 35 -2.50 7.29 6.19
C LYS A 35 -2.62 5.79 5.88
N ILE A 36 -2.63 4.96 6.93
CA ILE A 36 -2.80 3.50 6.78
C ILE A 36 -4.11 3.17 6.06
N SER A 37 -5.21 3.87 6.37
CA SER A 37 -6.50 3.67 5.69
C SER A 37 -6.38 3.90 4.18
N THR A 38 -5.73 4.97 3.75
CA THR A 38 -5.54 5.25 2.31
C THR A 38 -4.62 4.23 1.64
N LEU A 39 -3.64 3.68 2.36
CA LEU A 39 -2.83 2.59 1.84
C LEU A 39 -3.67 1.34 1.61
N VAL A 40 -4.54 0.98 2.56
CA VAL A 40 -5.48 -0.15 2.45
C VAL A 40 -6.38 0.05 1.23
N ASP A 41 -7.11 1.17 1.17
CA ASP A 41 -8.05 1.46 0.09
C ASP A 41 -7.37 1.41 -1.29
N TYR A 42 -6.16 1.97 -1.39
CA TYR A 42 -5.40 1.99 -2.64
C TYR A 42 -4.94 0.59 -3.07
N VAL A 43 -4.46 -0.22 -2.13
CA VAL A 43 -3.96 -1.58 -2.40
C VAL A 43 -5.12 -2.50 -2.78
N HIS A 44 -6.28 -2.37 -2.11
CA HIS A 44 -7.52 -3.04 -2.50
C HIS A 44 -8.00 -2.64 -3.89
N ALA A 45 -7.98 -1.34 -4.21
CA ALA A 45 -8.32 -0.86 -5.55
C ALA A 45 -7.34 -1.36 -6.64
N CYS A 46 -6.12 -1.74 -6.26
CA CYS A 46 -5.17 -2.40 -7.14
C CYS A 46 -5.31 -3.93 -7.17
N GLY A 47 -6.28 -4.51 -6.46
CA GLY A 47 -6.55 -5.95 -6.42
C GLY A 47 -5.66 -6.75 -5.46
N PHE A 48 -5.16 -6.13 -4.40
CA PHE A 48 -4.32 -6.78 -3.39
C PHE A 48 -4.86 -6.55 -1.98
N ASP A 49 -4.53 -7.45 -1.05
CA ASP A 49 -4.66 -7.23 0.39
C ASP A 49 -3.36 -6.65 0.98
N VAL A 50 -3.45 -6.03 2.15
CA VAL A 50 -2.31 -5.48 2.88
C VAL A 50 -2.15 -6.12 4.27
N GLU A 51 -0.92 -6.56 4.56
CA GLU A 51 -0.53 -7.05 5.88
C GLU A 51 0.59 -6.17 6.42
N ILE A 52 0.36 -5.55 7.59
CA ILE A 52 1.36 -4.73 8.28
C ILE A 52 1.86 -5.51 9.49
N LYS A 53 3.18 -5.77 9.53
CA LYS A 53 3.84 -6.49 10.61
C LYS A 53 4.82 -5.60 11.37
N ALA A 54 4.78 -5.68 12.68
CA ALA A 54 5.89 -5.25 13.52
C ALA A 54 6.92 -6.38 13.59
N VAL A 55 8.16 -6.05 13.22
CA VAL A 55 9.30 -6.97 13.29
C VAL A 55 10.31 -6.50 14.34
N PRO A 56 10.94 -7.40 15.09
CA PRO A 56 11.86 -7.04 16.16
C PRO A 56 13.14 -6.45 15.57
N LYS A 57 13.53 -5.26 16.04
CA LYS A 57 14.74 -4.55 15.58
C LYS A 57 16.04 -5.31 15.88
N LYS A 58 16.04 -6.20 16.88
CA LYS A 58 17.20 -7.00 17.29
C LYS A 58 16.84 -8.49 17.20
N LYS A 59 17.75 -9.29 16.62
CA LYS A 59 17.61 -10.73 16.33
C LYS A 59 17.38 -11.66 17.55
N LYS A 60 17.19 -11.13 18.77
CA LYS A 60 17.02 -11.96 19.97
C LYS A 60 15.62 -12.59 20.05
N ASN A 61 14.58 -11.90 19.57
CA ASN A 61 13.26 -12.47 19.37
C ASN A 61 12.99 -12.54 17.86
N LYS A 62 12.38 -13.64 17.40
CA LYS A 62 11.93 -13.82 16.01
C LYS A 62 10.42 -13.59 15.84
N GLU A 63 9.75 -13.19 16.90
CA GLU A 63 8.29 -13.04 16.89
C GLU A 63 7.89 -11.81 16.07
N GLU A 64 7.09 -12.05 15.03
CA GLU A 64 6.43 -11.01 14.24
C GLU A 64 5.02 -10.80 14.79
N PHE A 65 4.59 -9.55 14.89
CA PHE A 65 3.24 -9.21 15.32
C PHE A 65 2.48 -8.59 14.15
N VAL A 66 1.37 -9.22 13.75
CA VAL A 66 0.47 -8.65 12.74
C VAL A 66 -0.31 -7.51 13.39
N LEU A 67 -0.10 -6.29 12.91
CA LEU A 67 -0.79 -5.09 13.36
C LEU A 67 -2.08 -4.83 12.56
N LEU A 68 -2.08 -5.23 11.29
CA LEU A 68 -3.21 -5.09 10.37
C LEU A 68 -3.18 -6.22 9.35
N ARG A 69 -4.36 -6.76 9.06
CA ARG A 69 -4.64 -7.59 7.90
C ARG A 69 -5.96 -7.08 7.31
N ALA A 70 -5.89 -6.46 6.15
CA ALA A 70 -7.02 -5.85 5.48
C ALA A 70 -7.01 -6.24 4.02
#